data_AF-A0AAW1J6G0-F1
#
_entry.id   AF-A0AAW1J6G0-F1
#
_cell.length_a   1.000
_cell.length_b   1.000
_cell.length_c   1.000
_cell.angle_alpha   90.00
_cell.angle_beta   90.00
_cell.angle_gamma   90.00
#
_symmetry.space_group_name_H-M   'P 1'
#
loop_
_entity.id
_entity.type
_entity.pdbx_description
1 polymer ?
#
loop_
_entity_poly.entity_id
_entity_poly.type
_entity_poly.pdbx_seq_one_letter_code
_entity_poly.pdbx_strand_id
1 'polypeptide(L)'
;MGSVIPLFIMLLLLISPALSFSSSETEKFMALGDKPDPSNPKNTSLTARLLDLVIRDYAVKLYDENNTTTTSVLTNVHLPSNFSGIEVDTARFRCGSLRRYGAKIKEFHLSKYVIINPCLDRVIFIRQELRLKWSNIFYNNSHNMQNYELVTPILGLLAYNGGDDRLNVGKLNPFELWINADKDPIKVDFTNMTRLNSEISLQGRMLHCASFEGQGNMTLTSMVAPNVCHVMKEGHVGLVIESSQSQTPTRANGRSEEYGKKISRWKVALGSSIGAALGAFLLGLLFVAMFVKAKERLKLEDMVRRAYQEEALQVSMVGHVRPQTSHGSD
;
A
#
# COMPACT_ATOMS: atom_id res chain seq x y z
N MET A 1 69.56 11.08 -22.64
CA MET A 1 69.26 12.27 -23.47
C MET A 1 68.56 11.77 -24.72
N GLY A 2 67.34 12.11 -25.10
CA GLY A 2 66.25 12.88 -24.50
C GLY A 2 65.06 12.56 -25.41
N SER A 3 63.97 12.05 -24.84
CA SER A 3 62.77 11.67 -25.58
C SER A 3 62.01 12.94 -25.97
N VAL A 4 61.86 13.18 -27.28
CA VAL A 4 61.06 14.29 -27.81
C VAL A 4 59.72 13.72 -28.25
N ILE A 5 58.77 13.68 -27.32
CA ILE A 5 57.35 13.45 -27.60
C ILE A 5 56.68 14.83 -27.46
N PRO A 6 55.86 15.26 -28.44
CA PRO A 6 55.54 16.66 -28.64
C PRO A 6 54.65 17.22 -27.53
N LEU A 7 54.91 18.49 -27.24
CA LEU A 7 54.34 19.35 -26.22
C LEU A 7 52.85 19.70 -26.46
N PHE A 8 52.01 18.73 -26.85
CA PHE A 8 50.60 18.95 -27.21
C PHE A 8 49.58 18.43 -26.17
N ILE A 9 50.04 17.86 -25.05
CA ILE A 9 49.15 17.33 -24.00
C ILE A 9 49.16 18.20 -22.72
N MET A 10 50.07 19.17 -22.62
CA MET A 10 50.19 20.08 -21.45
C MET A 10 49.60 21.48 -21.72
N LEU A 11 48.52 21.57 -22.50
CA LEU A 11 47.73 22.80 -22.64
C LEU A 11 46.22 22.51 -22.76
N LEU A 12 45.72 21.55 -21.98
CA LEU A 12 44.27 21.29 -21.82
C LEU A 12 43.85 21.22 -20.35
N LEU A 13 44.70 21.69 -19.42
CA LEU A 13 44.44 21.74 -17.98
C LEU A 13 44.19 23.16 -17.45
N LEU A 14 43.77 24.11 -18.30
CA LEU A 14 43.50 25.49 -17.87
C LEU A 14 42.17 26.08 -18.34
N ILE A 15 41.16 25.27 -18.67
CA ILE A 15 39.78 25.77 -18.81
C ILE A 15 38.80 24.79 -18.16
N SER A 16 38.58 24.98 -16.86
CA SER A 16 37.32 24.83 -16.12
C SER A 16 37.64 25.10 -14.65
N PRO A 17 36.91 26.00 -13.96
CA PRO A 17 35.54 25.65 -13.61
C PRO A 17 34.58 26.85 -13.60
N ALA A 18 33.53 26.78 -14.41
CA ALA A 18 32.24 27.41 -14.11
C ALA A 18 31.25 27.00 -15.20
N LEU A 19 30.71 25.79 -15.12
CA LEU A 19 29.29 25.65 -15.46
C LEU A 19 28.52 26.14 -14.24
N SER A 20 28.54 27.45 -14.05
CA SER A 20 27.55 28.15 -13.27
C SER A 20 26.21 27.85 -13.94
N PHE A 21 25.44 26.97 -13.32
CA PHE A 21 24.02 26.82 -13.60
C PHE A 21 23.41 28.21 -13.39
N SER A 22 23.04 28.87 -14.48
CA SER A 22 22.50 30.22 -14.46
C SER A 22 21.17 30.19 -13.72
N SER A 23 20.95 31.12 -12.77
CA SER A 23 19.64 31.30 -12.11
C SER A 23 18.48 31.47 -13.11
N SER A 24 18.81 31.82 -14.35
CA SER A 24 17.87 31.96 -15.46
C SER A 24 17.16 30.66 -15.85
N GLU A 25 17.81 29.49 -15.76
CA GLU A 25 17.18 28.21 -16.16
C GLU A 25 16.19 27.70 -15.11
N THR A 26 16.46 27.93 -13.82
CA THR A 26 15.51 27.66 -12.74
C THR A 26 14.29 28.58 -12.79
N GLU A 27 14.47 29.86 -13.16
CA GLU A 27 13.35 30.77 -13.40
C GLU A 27 12.54 30.38 -14.65
N LYS A 28 13.20 29.94 -15.73
CA LYS A 28 12.53 29.44 -16.94
C LYS A 28 11.75 28.14 -16.70
N PHE A 29 12.26 27.25 -15.84
CA PHE A 29 11.57 26.01 -15.47
C PHE A 29 10.38 26.26 -14.53
N MET A 30 10.48 27.22 -13.59
CA MET A 30 9.33 27.63 -12.79
C MET A 30 8.30 28.44 -13.59
N ALA A 31 8.72 29.15 -14.64
CA ALA A 31 7.83 29.91 -15.54
C ALA A 31 7.07 29.03 -16.56
N LEU A 32 7.42 27.74 -16.69
CA LEU A 32 6.71 26.76 -17.50
C LEU A 32 5.63 25.99 -16.71
N GLY A 33 5.55 26.20 -15.40
CA GLY A 33 4.41 25.77 -14.60
C GLY A 33 3.30 26.81 -14.73
N ASP A 34 2.30 26.51 -15.57
CA ASP A 34 1.01 27.21 -15.51
C ASP A 34 0.59 27.36 -14.04
N LYS A 35 0.11 28.56 -13.68
CA LYS A 35 -0.48 28.83 -12.36
C LYS A 35 -1.43 27.68 -12.04
N PRO A 36 -1.21 26.90 -10.97
CA PRO A 36 -1.93 25.65 -10.77
C PRO A 36 -3.43 25.95 -10.66
N ASP A 37 -4.19 25.48 -11.63
CA ASP A 37 -5.64 25.51 -11.61
C ASP A 37 -6.12 24.54 -10.51
N PRO A 38 -6.77 25.06 -9.44
CA PRO A 38 -7.28 24.23 -8.35
C PRO A 38 -8.40 23.27 -8.76
N SER A 39 -8.87 23.30 -10.01
CA SER A 39 -9.91 22.40 -10.52
C SER A 39 -9.40 21.10 -11.15
N ASN A 40 -8.08 20.93 -11.38
CA ASN A 40 -7.53 19.72 -12.02
C ASN A 40 -6.69 18.85 -11.06
N PRO A 41 -7.21 17.72 -10.56
CA PRO A 41 -6.54 16.86 -9.58
C PRO A 41 -5.23 16.23 -10.09
N LYS A 42 -5.04 16.11 -11.42
CA LYS A 42 -3.79 15.60 -12.00
C LYS A 42 -2.62 16.56 -11.73
N ASN A 43 -2.87 17.87 -11.71
CA ASN A 43 -1.85 18.90 -11.56
C ASN A 43 -1.28 18.94 -10.13
N THR A 44 -2.09 18.65 -9.10
CA THR A 44 -1.66 18.63 -7.70
C THR A 44 -0.69 17.47 -7.40
N SER A 45 -1.02 16.26 -7.87
CA SER A 45 -0.13 15.09 -7.73
C SER A 45 1.21 15.27 -8.44
N LEU A 46 1.17 15.89 -9.63
CA LEU A 46 2.35 16.27 -10.40
C LEU A 46 3.21 17.29 -9.65
N THR A 47 2.60 18.23 -8.93
CA THR A 47 3.30 19.29 -8.19
C THR A 47 4.00 18.75 -6.94
N ALA A 48 3.36 17.87 -6.16
CA ALA A 48 4.01 17.19 -5.03
C ALA A 48 5.16 16.29 -5.50
N ARG A 49 4.95 15.58 -6.61
CA ARG A 49 5.99 14.76 -7.23
C ARG A 49 7.20 15.57 -7.71
N LEU A 50 6.97 16.75 -8.27
CA LEU A 50 8.07 17.65 -8.67
C LEU A 50 8.90 18.08 -7.46
N LEU A 51 8.26 18.37 -6.32
CA LEU A 51 8.98 18.67 -5.08
C LEU A 51 9.87 17.50 -4.64
N ASP A 52 9.38 16.26 -4.72
CA ASP A 52 10.17 15.06 -4.38
C ASP A 52 11.44 14.96 -5.21
N LEU A 53 11.34 15.23 -6.51
CA LEU A 53 12.47 15.18 -7.44
C LEU A 53 13.50 16.27 -7.12
N VAL A 54 13.05 17.49 -6.79
CA VAL A 54 13.95 18.57 -6.38
C VAL A 54 14.67 18.21 -5.07
N ILE A 55 13.93 17.73 -4.06
CA ILE A 55 14.51 17.33 -2.77
C ILE A 55 15.52 16.18 -2.96
N ARG A 56 15.18 15.21 -3.81
CA ARG A 56 16.07 14.11 -4.18
C ARG A 56 17.38 14.62 -4.75
N ASP A 57 17.36 15.58 -5.67
CA ASP A 57 18.58 16.09 -6.29
C ASP A 57 19.52 16.76 -5.27
N TYR A 58 18.96 17.50 -4.30
CA TYR A 58 19.74 18.03 -3.18
C TYR A 58 20.30 16.93 -2.27
N ALA A 59 19.49 15.92 -1.95
CA ALA A 59 19.88 14.81 -1.10
C ALA A 59 20.97 13.92 -1.72
N VAL A 60 20.90 13.67 -3.03
CA VAL A 60 21.87 12.85 -3.77
C VAL A 60 23.20 13.58 -3.91
N LYS A 61 23.16 14.87 -4.23
CA LYS A 61 24.35 15.72 -4.31
C LYS A 61 25.19 15.67 -3.03
N LEU A 62 24.54 15.61 -1.86
CA LEU A 62 25.23 15.45 -0.57
C LEU A 62 26.05 14.15 -0.48
N TYR A 63 25.57 13.05 -1.06
CA TYR A 63 26.30 11.77 -1.08
C TYR A 63 27.52 11.83 -2.03
N ASP A 64 27.36 12.51 -3.16
CA ASP A 64 28.44 12.71 -4.14
C ASP A 64 29.55 13.61 -3.58
N GLU A 65 29.20 14.73 -2.95
CA GLU A 65 30.15 15.70 -2.42
C GLU A 65 30.92 15.18 -1.19
N ASN A 66 30.22 14.49 -0.27
CA ASN A 66 30.83 14.05 0.98
C ASN A 66 31.53 12.69 0.88
N ASN A 67 31.54 12.03 -0.29
CA ASN A 67 32.03 10.65 -0.46
C ASN A 67 31.52 9.70 0.64
N THR A 68 30.27 9.88 1.07
CA THR A 68 29.76 9.22 2.27
C THR A 68 29.45 7.75 1.98
N THR A 69 30.39 6.90 2.39
CA THR A 69 30.25 5.43 2.36
C THR A 69 29.53 4.89 3.59
N THR A 70 29.33 5.74 4.62
CA THR A 70 28.78 5.32 5.90
C THR A 70 27.32 4.90 5.78
N THR A 71 27.08 3.61 6.02
CA THR A 71 25.75 3.02 6.08
C THR A 71 25.12 3.31 7.45
N SER A 72 23.80 3.47 7.50
CA SER A 72 22.99 3.54 8.73
C SER A 72 23.15 4.80 9.59
N VAL A 73 23.76 5.86 9.07
CA VAL A 73 23.78 7.17 9.74
C VAL A 73 22.69 8.06 9.12
N LEU A 74 21.87 8.65 9.98
CA LEU A 74 20.89 9.66 9.57
C LEU A 74 21.61 10.99 9.33
N THR A 75 21.46 11.57 8.15
CA THR A 75 22.10 12.83 7.79
C THR A 75 21.06 13.86 7.39
N ASN A 76 21.15 15.05 7.96
CA ASN A 76 20.23 16.14 7.61
C ASN A 76 20.66 16.76 6.28
N VAL A 77 19.69 17.02 5.39
CA VAL A 77 19.92 17.72 4.12
C VAL A 77 19.45 19.15 4.27
N HIS A 78 20.39 20.09 4.13
CA HIS A 78 20.08 21.51 4.18
C HIS A 78 19.57 21.98 2.81
N LEU A 79 18.27 22.25 2.74
CA LEU A 79 17.66 22.83 1.55
C LEU A 79 17.90 24.35 1.48
N PRO A 80 17.87 24.96 0.28
CA PRO A 80 17.87 26.41 0.13
C PRO A 80 16.73 27.10 0.89
N SER A 81 16.90 28.39 1.17
CA SER A 81 15.91 29.22 1.89
C SER A 81 14.50 29.17 1.30
N ASN A 82 14.37 28.97 -0.01
CA ASN A 82 13.09 28.85 -0.70
C ASN A 82 12.25 27.64 -0.24
N PHE A 83 12.87 26.62 0.37
CA PHE A 83 12.22 25.44 0.92
C PHE A 83 12.19 25.43 2.45
N SER A 84 12.33 26.61 3.08
CA SER A 84 12.27 26.74 4.53
C SER A 84 10.97 26.15 5.10
N GLY A 85 11.12 25.34 6.14
CA GLY A 85 10.01 24.58 6.74
C GLY A 85 9.74 23.22 6.09
N ILE A 86 10.60 22.75 5.20
CA ILE A 86 10.70 21.34 4.81
C ILE A 86 11.96 20.78 5.47
N GLU A 87 11.78 19.77 6.33
CA GLU A 87 12.91 19.08 6.96
C GLU A 87 13.19 17.79 6.21
N VAL A 88 14.45 17.59 5.80
CA VAL A 88 14.85 16.43 5.00
C VAL A 88 15.99 15.72 5.70
N ASP A 89 15.84 14.40 5.84
CA ASP A 89 16.88 13.54 6.38
C ASP A 89 17.09 12.34 5.46
N THR A 90 18.33 11.91 5.31
CA THR A 90 18.70 10.79 4.47
C THR A 90 19.33 9.69 5.29
N ALA A 91 19.10 8.44 4.90
CA ALA A 91 19.73 7.29 5.53
C ALA A 91 19.99 6.20 4.49
N ARG A 92 21.23 5.72 4.42
CA ARG A 92 21.67 4.69 3.47
C ARG A 92 21.73 3.33 4.15
N PHE A 93 21.14 2.29 3.56
CA PHE A 93 21.15 0.93 4.10
C PHE A 93 21.56 -0.10 3.04
N ARG A 94 22.20 -1.19 3.47
CA ARG A 94 22.35 -2.39 2.64
C ARG A 94 21.01 -3.12 2.57
N CYS A 95 20.58 -3.50 1.37
CA CYS A 95 19.28 -4.16 1.14
C CYS A 95 19.12 -5.43 2.00
N GLY A 96 20.16 -6.26 2.07
CA GLY A 96 20.15 -7.51 2.84
C GLY A 96 20.02 -7.28 4.36
N SER A 97 20.72 -6.29 4.91
CA SER A 97 20.62 -5.95 6.34
C SER A 97 19.26 -5.36 6.67
N LEU A 98 18.76 -4.45 5.83
CA LEU A 98 17.44 -3.86 5.98
C LEU A 98 16.35 -4.93 6.00
N ARG A 99 16.38 -5.89 5.07
CA ARG A 99 15.43 -7.01 5.03
C ARG A 99 15.51 -7.89 6.27
N ARG A 100 16.69 -8.08 6.86
CA ARG A 100 16.88 -8.96 8.03
C ARG A 100 16.46 -8.30 9.34
N TYR A 101 16.75 -7.01 9.50
CA TYR A 101 16.66 -6.32 10.79
C TYR A 101 15.60 -5.22 10.83
N GLY A 102 15.11 -4.76 9.68
CA GLY A 102 14.31 -3.54 9.58
C GLY A 102 15.16 -2.29 9.78
N ALA A 103 14.49 -1.16 9.93
CA ALA A 103 15.13 0.13 10.23
C ALA A 103 14.16 1.07 10.94
N LYS A 104 14.70 2.00 11.73
CA LYS A 104 13.95 3.14 12.26
C LYS A 104 14.55 4.43 11.68
N ILE A 105 13.72 5.22 11.01
CA ILE A 105 14.08 6.51 10.42
C ILE A 105 13.12 7.55 11.02
N LYS A 106 13.53 8.16 12.14
CA LYS A 106 12.69 9.05 12.95
C LYS A 106 11.31 8.44 13.25
N GLU A 107 10.25 8.95 12.62
CA GLU A 107 8.85 8.53 12.79
C GLU A 107 8.52 7.21 12.06
N PHE A 108 9.33 6.83 11.09
CA PHE A 108 9.13 5.65 10.27
C PHE A 108 9.81 4.42 10.87
N HIS A 109 9.02 3.38 11.08
CA HIS A 109 9.49 2.07 11.52
C HIS A 109 9.26 1.06 10.42
N LEU A 110 10.34 0.69 9.73
CA LEU A 110 10.35 -0.36 8.73
C LEU A 110 10.56 -1.69 9.43
N SER A 111 9.56 -2.57 9.31
CA SER A 111 9.60 -3.91 9.89
C SER A 111 10.64 -4.79 9.21
N LYS A 112 10.95 -5.93 9.85
CA LYS A 112 11.73 -6.99 9.22
C LYS A 112 11.00 -7.47 7.97
N TYR A 113 11.75 -8.00 7.02
CA TYR A 113 11.25 -8.55 5.76
C TYR A 113 10.69 -7.53 4.76
N VAL A 114 10.83 -6.23 5.01
CA VAL A 114 10.51 -5.20 4.01
C VAL A 114 11.22 -5.50 2.68
N ILE A 115 10.46 -5.46 1.59
CA ILE A 115 10.96 -5.70 0.25
C ILE A 115 11.20 -4.34 -0.38
N ILE A 116 12.43 -4.11 -0.82
CA ILE A 116 12.77 -2.98 -1.67
C ILE A 116 13.05 -3.55 -3.04
N ASN A 117 12.46 -2.99 -4.08
CA ASN A 117 12.73 -3.46 -5.44
C ASN A 117 12.73 -2.30 -6.45
N PRO A 118 13.63 -2.32 -7.44
CA PRO A 118 14.84 -3.15 -7.49
C PRO A 118 15.83 -2.76 -6.38
N CYS A 119 16.40 -3.71 -5.62
CA CYS A 119 17.41 -3.41 -4.61
C CYS A 119 18.65 -4.26 -4.83
N LEU A 120 19.66 -3.69 -5.48
CA LEU A 120 20.86 -4.39 -5.92
C LEU A 120 21.89 -4.55 -4.79
N ASP A 121 22.32 -3.43 -4.19
CA ASP A 121 23.28 -3.43 -3.07
C ASP A 121 22.77 -2.59 -1.89
N ARG A 122 22.49 -1.31 -2.17
CA ARG A 122 22.09 -0.33 -1.16
C ARG A 122 20.92 0.52 -1.62
N VAL A 123 20.16 0.97 -0.64
CA VAL A 123 19.04 1.90 -0.77
C VAL A 123 19.35 3.14 0.05
N ILE A 124 19.03 4.32 -0.50
CA ILE A 124 18.96 5.58 0.24
C ILE A 124 17.49 5.87 0.48
N PHE A 125 17.11 6.01 1.75
CA PHE A 125 15.83 6.59 2.11
C PHE A 125 15.96 8.10 2.25
N ILE A 126 14.97 8.81 1.73
CA ILE A 126 14.79 10.24 1.92
C ILE A 126 13.50 10.42 2.73
N ARG A 127 13.66 10.82 3.99
CA ARG A 127 12.58 11.23 4.88
C ARG A 127 12.34 12.72 4.68
N GLN A 128 11.09 13.07 4.45
CA GLN A 128 10.66 14.45 4.29
C GLN A 128 9.59 14.77 5.35
N GLU A 129 9.69 15.91 5.99
CA GLU A 129 8.62 16.47 6.82
C GLU A 129 8.24 17.83 6.24
N LEU A 130 7.05 17.87 5.63
CA LEU A 130 6.49 19.08 5.07
C LEU A 130 5.68 19.75 6.16
N ARG A 131 6.17 20.84 6.77
CA ARG A 131 5.37 21.59 7.75
C ARG A 131 4.02 22.00 7.17
N LEU A 132 3.06 22.30 8.04
CA LEU A 132 1.64 22.49 7.67
C LEU A 132 1.39 23.45 6.50
N LYS A 133 2.18 24.52 6.37
CA LYS A 133 2.07 25.45 5.22
C LYS A 133 2.29 24.71 3.89
N TRP A 134 3.39 23.95 3.79
CA TRP A 134 3.71 23.15 2.61
C TRP A 134 2.72 22.02 2.41
N SER A 135 2.39 21.31 3.49
CA SER A 135 1.37 20.25 3.44
C SER A 135 0.05 20.73 2.87
N ASN A 136 -0.43 21.90 3.31
CA ASN A 136 -1.69 22.45 2.82
C ASN A 136 -1.60 22.86 1.35
N ILE A 137 -0.49 23.43 0.92
CA ILE A 137 -0.27 23.82 -0.49
C ILE A 137 -0.34 22.60 -1.41
N PHE A 138 0.30 21.49 -1.03
CA PHE A 138 0.42 20.32 -1.90
C PHE A 138 -0.71 19.30 -1.76
N TYR A 139 -1.36 19.20 -0.60
CA TYR A 139 -2.29 18.10 -0.33
C TYR A 139 -3.73 18.54 -0.06
N ASN A 140 -3.97 19.73 0.49
CA ASN A 140 -5.31 20.14 0.93
C ASN A 140 -6.29 20.37 -0.23
N ASN A 141 -5.78 20.78 -1.40
CA ASN A 141 -6.60 21.03 -2.59
C ASN A 141 -6.81 19.78 -3.46
N SER A 142 -6.40 18.60 -2.99
CA SER A 142 -6.68 17.34 -3.69
C SER A 142 -8.17 17.04 -3.68
N HIS A 143 -8.72 16.56 -4.80
CA HIS A 143 -10.14 16.12 -4.88
C HIS A 143 -10.50 15.12 -3.78
N ASN A 144 -9.54 14.33 -3.30
CA ASN A 144 -9.76 13.33 -2.26
C ASN A 144 -9.83 13.93 -0.83
N MET A 145 -9.49 15.21 -0.66
CA MET A 145 -9.53 15.94 0.62
C MET A 145 -10.78 16.80 0.81
N GLN A 146 -11.75 16.81 -0.12
CA GLN A 146 -12.94 17.69 -0.04
C GLN A 146 -13.73 17.58 1.28
N ASN A 147 -13.74 16.40 1.91
CA ASN A 147 -14.43 16.15 3.18
C ASN A 147 -13.47 15.96 4.36
N TYR A 148 -12.18 16.21 4.17
CA TYR A 148 -11.15 15.94 5.15
C TYR A 148 -10.25 17.16 5.36
N GLU A 149 -9.82 17.36 6.60
CA GLU A 149 -8.88 18.41 6.97
C GLU A 149 -7.62 17.77 7.55
N LEU A 150 -6.47 18.25 7.11
CA LEU A 150 -5.18 17.78 7.59
C LEU A 150 -4.89 18.32 8.99
N VAL A 151 -4.53 17.43 9.92
CA VAL A 151 -4.23 17.79 11.32
C VAL A 151 -2.75 17.75 11.66
N THR A 152 -1.95 17.03 10.88
CA THR A 152 -0.49 16.93 11.06
C THR A 152 0.26 17.39 9.81
N PRO A 153 1.52 17.83 9.93
CA PRO A 153 2.45 17.80 8.81
C PRO A 153 2.40 16.48 8.05
N ILE A 154 2.61 16.55 6.73
CA ILE A 154 2.79 15.39 5.86
C ILE A 154 4.22 14.87 6.03
N LEU A 155 4.33 13.57 6.31
CA LEU A 155 5.58 12.85 6.32
C LEU A 155 5.74 12.06 5.03
N GLY A 156 6.87 12.24 4.35
CA GLY A 156 7.27 11.47 3.18
C GLY A 156 8.39 10.50 3.51
N LEU A 157 8.30 9.27 3.00
CA LEU A 157 9.43 8.34 2.96
C LEU A 157 9.54 7.77 1.54
N LEU A 158 10.65 8.08 0.88
CA LEU A 158 10.93 7.66 -0.48
C LEU A 158 12.24 6.88 -0.53
N ALA A 159 12.33 5.91 -1.43
CA ALA A 159 13.49 5.05 -1.58
C ALA A 159 14.15 5.25 -2.96
N TYR A 160 15.47 5.33 -2.96
CA TYR A 160 16.29 5.54 -4.16
C TYR A 160 17.47 4.59 -4.18
N ASN A 161 17.96 4.28 -5.38
CA ASN A 161 19.17 3.49 -5.52
C ASN A 161 20.35 4.20 -4.83
N GLY A 162 21.02 3.47 -3.94
CA GLY A 162 22.17 3.94 -3.20
C GLY A 162 23.42 3.08 -3.42
N GLY A 163 23.46 2.21 -4.44
CA GLY A 163 24.61 1.35 -4.73
C GLY A 163 25.83 2.13 -5.24
N ASP A 164 27.03 1.64 -4.94
CA ASP A 164 28.33 2.22 -5.39
C ASP A 164 28.64 1.85 -6.87
N ASP A 165 27.65 1.50 -7.70
CA ASP A 165 27.91 1.08 -9.08
C ASP A 165 28.46 2.26 -9.90
N ARG A 166 29.79 2.37 -9.89
CA ARG A 166 30.61 3.29 -10.71
C ARG A 166 30.37 3.12 -12.22
N LEU A 167 29.58 2.12 -12.62
CA LEU A 167 29.10 1.87 -13.98
C LEU A 167 27.86 2.70 -14.35
N ASN A 168 27.22 3.38 -13.39
CA ASN A 168 26.10 4.30 -13.65
C ASN A 168 26.49 5.78 -13.52
N VAL A 169 27.79 6.09 -13.48
CA VAL A 169 28.35 7.48 -13.44
C VAL A 169 27.92 8.34 -14.65
N GLY A 170 27.24 7.75 -15.64
CA GLY A 170 26.61 8.46 -16.77
C GLY A 170 25.08 8.61 -16.69
N LYS A 171 24.39 8.12 -15.65
CA LYS A 171 22.93 8.26 -15.52
C LYS A 171 22.59 9.21 -14.36
N LEU A 172 22.25 10.45 -14.73
CA LEU A 172 21.85 11.55 -13.84
C LEU A 172 20.60 11.30 -12.97
N ASN A 173 20.08 10.08 -12.87
CA ASN A 173 18.89 9.80 -12.05
C ASN A 173 19.14 8.59 -11.15
N PRO A 174 19.15 8.77 -9.82
CA PRO A 174 18.91 7.65 -8.92
C PRO A 174 17.51 7.13 -9.25
N PHE A 175 17.45 5.91 -9.76
CA PHE A 175 16.17 5.25 -10.01
C PHE A 175 15.44 5.11 -8.68
N GLU A 176 14.18 5.53 -8.67
CA GLU A 176 13.30 5.28 -7.55
C GLU A 176 13.08 3.79 -7.36
N LEU A 177 13.11 3.40 -6.09
CA LEU A 177 12.83 2.05 -5.66
C LEU A 177 11.47 2.05 -5.00
N TRP A 178 10.72 0.99 -5.21
CA TRP A 178 9.49 0.78 -4.48
C TRP A 178 9.75 0.01 -3.19
N ILE A 179 9.03 0.40 -2.16
CA ILE A 179 8.94 -0.28 -0.89
C ILE A 179 7.66 -1.09 -0.91
N ASN A 180 7.77 -2.37 -0.61
CA ASN A 180 6.60 -3.20 -0.37
C ASN A 180 6.71 -3.91 0.97
N ALA A 181 5.74 -3.65 1.81
CA ALA A 181 5.63 -4.13 3.18
C ALA A 181 4.43 -5.10 3.34
N ASP A 182 4.17 -5.94 2.33
CA ASP A 182 3.01 -6.85 2.23
C ASP A 182 2.55 -7.49 3.55
N LYS A 183 3.50 -8.07 4.30
CA LYS A 183 3.21 -8.84 5.52
C LYS A 183 3.26 -7.99 6.79
N ASP A 184 4.24 -7.12 6.88
CA ASP A 184 4.53 -6.31 8.06
C ASP A 184 4.61 -4.84 7.65
N PRO A 185 3.52 -4.06 7.83
CA PRO A 185 3.43 -2.68 7.40
C PRO A 185 4.52 -1.80 8.02
N ILE A 186 4.83 -0.71 7.33
CA ILE A 186 5.62 0.39 7.88
C ILE A 186 4.75 1.13 8.88
N LYS A 187 5.24 1.32 10.10
CA LYS A 187 4.55 2.14 11.10
C LYS A 187 5.03 3.58 10.99
N VAL A 188 4.09 4.51 10.99
CA VAL A 188 4.36 5.95 10.99
C VAL A 188 3.78 6.53 12.27
N ASP A 189 4.65 7.02 13.14
CA ASP A 189 4.31 7.50 14.48
C ASP A 189 4.29 9.03 14.56
N PHE A 190 3.11 9.61 14.74
CA PHE A 190 2.90 11.06 14.85
C PHE A 190 2.92 11.57 16.30
N THR A 191 3.15 10.71 17.31
CA THR A 191 3.01 11.05 18.75
C THR A 191 3.85 12.25 19.19
N ASN A 192 5.04 12.42 18.63
CA ASN A 192 5.94 13.52 19.00
C ASN A 192 5.66 14.84 18.25
N MET A 193 4.61 14.92 17.44
CA MET A 193 4.30 16.14 16.69
C MET A 193 3.56 17.16 17.56
N THR A 194 4.15 18.36 17.62
CA THR A 194 3.79 19.46 18.54
C THR A 194 2.30 19.83 18.55
N ARG A 195 1.57 19.69 17.42
CA ARG A 195 0.16 20.08 17.31
C ARG A 195 -0.86 19.07 17.83
N LEU A 196 -0.52 17.78 17.92
CA LEU A 196 -1.42 16.79 18.52
C LEU A 196 -1.57 17.02 20.03
N ASN A 197 -0.56 17.65 20.65
CA ASN A 197 -0.49 17.84 22.09
C ASN A 197 -1.09 19.16 22.59
N SER A 198 -1.40 20.14 21.73
CA SER A 198 -1.69 21.51 22.20
C SER A 198 -2.93 22.22 21.64
N GLU A 199 -3.58 21.78 20.56
CA GLU A 199 -4.62 22.65 19.93
C GLU A 199 -5.85 21.95 19.34
N ILE A 200 -5.79 20.68 18.98
CA ILE A 200 -6.95 20.07 18.31
C ILE A 200 -7.91 19.56 19.37
N SER A 201 -8.93 20.36 19.67
CA SER A 201 -10.14 19.87 20.33
C SER A 201 -10.80 18.87 19.38
N LEU A 202 -10.38 17.61 19.47
CA LEU A 202 -10.92 16.45 18.76
C LEU A 202 -12.30 16.10 19.32
N GLN A 203 -13.22 17.07 19.32
CA GLN A 203 -14.59 17.04 19.88
C GLN A 203 -15.42 15.93 19.25
N GLY A 204 -15.16 14.67 19.63
CA GLY A 204 -15.79 13.48 19.05
C GLY A 204 -15.46 13.23 17.57
N ARG A 205 -14.46 13.91 16.97
CA ARG A 205 -14.06 13.70 15.57
C ARG A 205 -13.02 12.59 15.48
N MET A 206 -13.26 11.62 14.59
CA MET A 206 -12.35 10.50 14.36
C MET A 206 -11.18 10.93 13.49
N LEU A 207 -9.95 10.55 13.88
CA LEU A 207 -8.78 10.70 13.03
C LEU A 207 -8.63 9.50 12.12
N HIS A 208 -8.24 9.79 10.88
CA HIS A 208 -7.89 8.80 9.88
C HIS A 208 -6.45 9.01 9.41
N CYS A 209 -5.81 7.91 9.07
CA CYS A 209 -4.55 7.90 8.35
C CYS A 209 -4.86 8.14 6.87
N ALA A 210 -4.29 9.20 6.31
CA ALA A 210 -4.29 9.49 4.89
C ALA A 210 -2.94 9.09 4.30
N SER A 211 -2.92 8.14 3.37
CA SER A 211 -1.73 7.78 2.60
C SER A 211 -1.91 8.21 1.15
N PHE A 212 -0.99 9.01 0.65
CA PHE A 212 -0.95 9.54 -0.70
C PHE A 212 0.06 8.73 -1.50
N GLU A 213 -0.44 7.92 -2.43
CA GLU A 213 0.40 7.20 -3.37
C GLU A 213 0.88 8.15 -4.48
N GLY A 214 2.03 7.84 -5.11
CA GLY A 214 2.69 8.70 -6.12
C GLY A 214 1.87 9.04 -7.38
N GLN A 215 0.67 8.50 -7.54
CA GLN A 215 -0.27 8.81 -8.63
C GLN A 215 -1.40 9.78 -8.22
N GLY A 216 -1.34 10.38 -7.02
CA GLY A 216 -2.36 11.31 -6.53
C GLY A 216 -3.58 10.64 -5.90
N ASN A 217 -3.60 9.30 -5.84
CA ASN A 217 -4.62 8.55 -5.12
C ASN A 217 -4.34 8.62 -3.62
N MET A 218 -5.38 8.95 -2.87
CA MET A 218 -5.36 8.97 -1.42
C MET A 218 -6.15 7.78 -0.89
N THR A 219 -5.57 7.07 0.06
CA THR A 219 -6.23 6.00 0.79
C THR A 219 -6.43 6.42 2.23
N LEU A 220 -7.60 6.10 2.77
CA LEU A 220 -7.97 6.40 4.14
C LEU A 220 -8.06 5.09 4.93
N THR A 221 -7.34 5.03 6.03
CA THR A 221 -7.39 3.89 6.95
C THR A 221 -7.57 4.36 8.38
N SER A 222 -8.11 3.50 9.23
CA SER A 222 -8.11 3.74 10.67
C SER A 222 -6.68 3.68 11.20
N MET A 223 -6.42 4.42 12.28
CA MET A 223 -5.18 4.29 13.03
C MET A 223 -5.10 2.92 13.71
N VAL A 224 -3.89 2.42 13.90
CA VAL A 224 -3.64 1.14 14.60
C VAL A 224 -3.40 1.32 16.10
N ALA A 225 -2.96 2.51 16.48
CA ALA A 225 -2.80 2.98 17.84
C ALA A 225 -2.97 4.51 17.81
N PRO A 226 -3.14 5.20 18.95
CA PRO A 226 -3.25 6.65 18.98
C PRO A 226 -2.12 7.31 18.20
N ASN A 227 -2.46 8.09 17.16
CA ASN A 227 -1.52 8.79 16.29
C ASN A 227 -0.52 7.90 15.52
N VAL A 228 -0.84 6.61 15.32
CA VAL A 228 0.02 5.68 14.57
C VAL A 228 -0.70 5.10 13.35
N CYS A 229 -0.04 5.19 12.21
CA CYS A 229 -0.53 4.69 10.92
C CYS A 229 0.27 3.47 10.45
N HIS A 230 -0.40 2.56 9.73
CA HIS A 230 0.24 1.50 8.96
C HIS A 230 0.18 1.84 7.48
N VAL A 231 1.32 1.76 6.79
CA VAL A 231 1.41 1.93 5.34
C VAL A 231 2.19 0.79 4.70
N MET A 232 1.77 0.38 3.51
CA MET A 232 2.34 -0.77 2.81
C MET A 232 3.43 -0.37 1.80
N LYS A 233 3.40 0.87 1.35
CA LYS A 233 4.25 1.40 0.27
C LYS A 233 4.94 2.69 0.67
N GLU A 234 5.93 3.08 -0.12
CA GLU A 234 6.52 4.42 -0.10
C GLU A 234 5.49 5.51 -0.42
N GLY A 235 5.82 6.74 -0.04
CA GLY A 235 5.02 7.91 -0.35
C GLY A 235 4.80 8.79 0.87
N HIS A 236 3.67 9.47 0.87
CA HIS A 236 3.35 10.50 1.84
C HIS A 236 2.19 10.11 2.74
N VAL A 237 2.28 10.45 4.02
CA VAL A 237 1.33 10.07 5.05
C VAL A 237 1.04 11.25 5.96
N GLY A 238 -0.23 11.42 6.32
CA GLY A 238 -0.66 12.38 7.34
C GLY A 238 -1.89 11.90 8.09
N LEU A 239 -2.21 12.57 9.18
CA LEU A 239 -3.47 12.40 9.88
C LEU A 239 -4.48 13.44 9.40
N VAL A 240 -5.72 13.00 9.21
CA VAL A 240 -6.83 13.85 8.79
C VAL A 240 -8.06 13.62 9.66
N ILE A 241 -8.94 14.61 9.71
CA ILE A 241 -10.27 14.52 10.34
C ILE A 241 -11.35 14.86 9.32
N GLU A 242 -12.56 14.38 9.53
CA GLU A 242 -13.70 14.83 8.72
C GLU A 242 -13.96 16.33 8.93
N SER A 243 -14.09 17.06 7.81
CA SER A 243 -14.41 18.48 7.77
C SER A 243 -15.86 18.72 8.20
N SER A 244 -16.10 19.75 9.03
CA SER A 244 -17.44 20.09 9.52
C SER A 244 -18.42 20.49 8.43
N GLN A 245 -17.96 20.86 7.23
CA GLN A 245 -18.82 21.20 6.09
C GLN A 245 -19.60 19.99 5.54
N SER A 246 -19.14 18.77 5.84
CA SER A 246 -19.82 17.53 5.45
C SER A 246 -20.88 17.07 6.47
N GLN A 247 -20.98 17.74 7.62
CA GLN A 247 -22.01 17.45 8.62
C GLN A 247 -23.33 18.12 8.21
N THR A 248 -24.18 17.38 7.50
CA THR A 248 -25.62 17.68 7.52
C THR A 248 -26.09 17.69 8.98
N PRO A 249 -26.80 18.73 9.46
CA PRO A 249 -27.20 18.83 10.85
C PRO A 249 -28.27 17.77 11.14
N THR A 250 -27.84 16.58 11.52
CA THR A 250 -28.74 15.59 12.09
C THR A 250 -28.92 15.98 13.55
N ARG A 251 -30.09 16.55 13.84
CA ARG A 251 -30.50 16.97 15.18
C ARG A 251 -30.26 15.86 16.20
N ALA A 252 -29.52 16.23 17.26
CA ALA A 252 -29.73 15.92 18.67
C ALA A 252 -30.17 14.50 19.07
N ASN A 253 -29.30 13.78 19.78
CA ASN A 253 -29.44 13.47 21.22
C ASN A 253 -28.60 12.27 21.59
N GLY A 254 -27.93 12.37 22.74
CA GLY A 254 -27.18 11.27 23.32
C GLY A 254 -28.08 10.09 23.64
N ARG A 255 -27.72 8.91 23.12
CA ARG A 255 -27.77 7.65 23.85
C ARG A 255 -26.85 6.66 23.14
N SER A 256 -25.97 6.05 23.93
CA SER A 256 -25.23 4.85 23.59
C SER A 256 -26.19 3.79 23.03
N GLU A 257 -26.05 3.42 21.76
CA GLU A 257 -26.60 2.17 21.23
C GLU A 257 -25.82 1.72 19.98
N GLU A 258 -25.00 0.70 20.22
CA GLU A 258 -24.85 -0.52 19.43
C GLU A 258 -24.78 -0.43 17.89
N TYR A 259 -23.60 -0.83 17.41
CA TYR A 259 -23.27 -1.24 16.05
C TYR A 259 -24.40 -2.02 15.35
N GLY A 260 -25.08 -1.36 14.42
CA GLY A 260 -26.07 -1.96 13.53
C GLY A 260 -26.10 -1.25 12.19
N LYS A 261 -25.46 -1.85 11.17
CA LYS A 261 -25.37 -1.35 9.80
C LYS A 261 -26.76 -1.21 9.18
N LYS A 262 -27.40 -0.04 9.32
CA LYS A 262 -28.69 0.29 8.69
C LYS A 262 -28.49 0.51 7.19
N ILE A 263 -28.72 -0.55 6.41
CA ILE A 263 -28.88 -0.44 4.96
C ILE A 263 -30.20 0.29 4.69
N SER A 264 -30.14 1.37 3.89
CA SER A 264 -31.27 2.25 3.63
C SER A 264 -32.37 1.53 2.83
N ARG A 265 -33.59 1.55 3.38
CA ARG A 265 -34.78 0.85 2.88
C ARG A 265 -35.24 1.28 1.47
N TRP A 266 -34.67 2.34 0.90
CA TRP A 266 -34.97 2.77 -0.47
C TRP A 266 -34.24 1.94 -1.54
N LYS A 267 -33.12 1.28 -1.19
CA LYS A 267 -32.25 0.56 -2.14
C LYS A 267 -32.65 -0.90 -2.34
N VAL A 268 -33.66 -1.39 -1.61
CA VAL A 268 -34.19 -2.77 -1.71
C VAL A 268 -35.41 -2.85 -2.65
N ALA A 269 -36.06 -1.72 -2.96
CA ALA A 269 -37.30 -1.72 -3.74
C ALA A 269 -37.09 -1.82 -5.28
N LEU A 270 -35.88 -1.55 -5.79
CA LEU A 270 -35.63 -1.55 -7.24
C LEU A 270 -34.73 -2.70 -7.73
N GLY A 271 -34.28 -3.58 -6.83
CA GLY A 271 -33.39 -4.70 -7.15
C GLY A 271 -33.94 -6.09 -6.79
N SER A 272 -35.24 -6.21 -6.51
CA SER A 272 -35.84 -7.44 -5.96
C SER A 272 -36.84 -8.14 -6.89
N SER A 273 -37.00 -7.71 -8.14
CA SER A 273 -37.91 -8.40 -9.09
C SER A 273 -37.24 -9.55 -9.86
N ILE A 274 -35.94 -9.48 -10.13
CA ILE A 274 -35.23 -10.49 -10.94
C ILE A 274 -34.78 -11.69 -10.09
N GLY A 275 -34.37 -11.46 -8.84
CA GLY A 275 -33.89 -12.53 -7.95
C GLY A 275 -35.01 -13.48 -7.49
N ALA A 276 -36.23 -12.98 -7.31
CA ALA A 276 -37.37 -13.79 -6.88
C ALA A 276 -37.82 -14.76 -7.99
N ALA A 277 -37.82 -14.33 -9.25
CA ALA A 277 -38.18 -15.18 -10.39
C ALA A 277 -37.14 -16.30 -10.61
N LEU A 278 -35.85 -15.98 -10.56
CA LEU A 278 -34.77 -16.98 -10.66
C LEU A 278 -34.76 -17.94 -9.47
N GLY A 279 -34.98 -17.43 -8.25
CA GLY A 279 -35.08 -18.26 -7.05
C GLY A 279 -36.26 -19.23 -7.09
N ALA A 280 -37.45 -18.75 -7.46
CA ALA A 280 -38.64 -19.59 -7.59
C ALA A 280 -38.50 -20.63 -8.72
N PHE A 281 -37.87 -20.25 -9.84
CA PHE A 281 -37.59 -21.17 -10.94
C PHE A 281 -36.61 -22.30 -10.52
N LEU A 282 -35.52 -21.94 -9.83
CA LEU A 282 -34.56 -22.93 -9.33
C LEU A 282 -35.17 -23.85 -8.26
N LEU A 283 -35.97 -23.32 -7.34
CA LEU A 283 -36.70 -24.13 -6.36
C LEU A 283 -37.71 -25.06 -7.06
N GLY A 284 -38.43 -24.58 -8.07
CA GLY A 284 -39.36 -25.37 -8.86
C GLY A 284 -38.69 -26.57 -9.54
N LEU A 285 -37.55 -26.35 -10.19
CA LEU A 285 -36.76 -27.42 -10.81
C LEU A 285 -36.28 -28.47 -9.78
N LEU A 286 -35.90 -28.02 -8.59
CA LEU A 286 -35.42 -28.89 -7.51
C LEU A 286 -36.56 -29.80 -6.98
N PHE A 287 -37.77 -29.26 -6.84
CA PHE A 287 -38.95 -30.05 -6.47
C PHE A 287 -39.33 -31.08 -7.53
N VAL A 288 -39.28 -30.72 -8.82
CA VAL A 288 -39.53 -31.67 -9.92
C VAL A 288 -38.49 -32.80 -9.91
N ALA A 289 -37.21 -32.47 -9.73
CA ALA A 289 -36.15 -33.49 -9.65
C ALA A 289 -36.33 -34.45 -8.46
N MET A 290 -36.76 -33.96 -7.30
CA MET A 290 -37.09 -34.81 -6.16
C MET A 290 -38.29 -35.72 -6.43
N PHE A 291 -39.35 -35.21 -7.08
CA PHE A 291 -40.51 -36.04 -7.43
C PHE A 291 -40.18 -37.13 -8.44
N VAL A 292 -39.37 -36.82 -9.47
CA VAL A 292 -38.91 -37.82 -10.43
C VAL A 292 -38.05 -38.86 -9.75
N LYS A 293 -37.07 -38.45 -8.92
CA LYS A 293 -36.24 -39.40 -8.16
C LYS A 293 -37.06 -40.24 -7.20
N ALA A 294 -38.04 -39.68 -6.50
CA ALA A 294 -38.92 -40.44 -5.60
C ALA A 294 -39.74 -41.48 -6.38
N LYS A 295 -40.29 -41.11 -7.54
CA LYS A 295 -41.01 -42.05 -8.42
C LYS A 295 -40.11 -43.17 -8.96
N GLU A 296 -38.85 -42.85 -9.27
CA GLU A 296 -37.85 -43.84 -9.69
C GLU A 296 -37.44 -44.76 -8.54
N ARG A 297 -37.29 -44.22 -7.31
CA ARG A 297 -36.99 -45.04 -6.12
C ARG A 297 -38.13 -46.01 -5.80
N LEU A 298 -39.37 -45.55 -5.88
CA LEU A 298 -40.55 -46.41 -5.68
C LEU A 298 -40.62 -47.51 -6.75
N LYS A 299 -40.36 -47.18 -8.02
CA LYS A 299 -40.29 -48.20 -9.09
C LYS A 299 -39.13 -49.19 -8.91
N LEU A 300 -37.99 -48.72 -8.41
CA LEU A 300 -36.83 -49.58 -8.14
C LEU A 300 -37.13 -50.54 -7.00
N GLU A 301 -37.79 -50.10 -5.92
CA GLU A 301 -38.21 -50.97 -4.81
C GLU A 301 -39.20 -52.05 -5.28
N ASP A 302 -40.14 -51.71 -6.16
CA ASP A 302 -41.07 -52.69 -6.74
C ASP A 302 -40.36 -53.72 -7.63
N MET A 303 -39.33 -53.31 -8.40
CA MET A 303 -38.54 -54.22 -9.22
C MET A 303 -37.61 -55.11 -8.40
N VAL A 304 -37.01 -54.57 -7.33
CA VAL A 304 -36.19 -55.33 -6.38
C VAL A 304 -37.03 -56.40 -5.67
N ARG A 305 -38.27 -56.08 -5.27
CA ARG A 305 -39.16 -57.05 -4.63
C ARG A 305 -39.56 -58.22 -5.54
N ARG A 306 -39.71 -57.98 -6.85
CA ARG A 306 -39.98 -59.04 -7.84
C ARG A 306 -38.75 -59.90 -8.11
N ALA A 307 -37.55 -59.32 -8.16
CA ALA A 307 -36.31 -60.07 -8.31
C ALA A 307 -36.06 -61.04 -7.14
N TYR A 308 -36.35 -60.64 -5.89
CA TYR A 308 -36.26 -61.54 -4.73
C TYR A 308 -37.25 -62.70 -4.76
N GLN A 309 -38.40 -62.54 -5.44
CA GLN A 309 -39.38 -63.62 -5.59
C GLN A 309 -38.95 -64.68 -6.62
N GLU A 310 -38.15 -64.31 -7.62
CA GLU A 310 -37.62 -65.26 -8.61
C GLU A 310 -36.39 -66.02 -8.09
N GLU A 311 -35.59 -65.45 -7.18
CA GLU A 311 -34.45 -66.16 -6.58
C GLU A 311 -34.81 -67.04 -5.36
N ALA A 312 -35.93 -66.78 -4.68
CA ALA A 312 -36.38 -67.62 -3.56
C ALA A 312 -37.03 -68.96 -4.00
N LEU A 313 -37.30 -69.14 -5.30
CA LEU A 313 -37.92 -70.37 -5.84
C LEU A 313 -36.92 -71.34 -6.49
N GLN A 314 -35.62 -71.03 -6.48
CA GLN A 314 -34.56 -71.90 -7.02
C GLN A 314 -33.43 -72.27 -6.04
N VAL A 315 -33.70 -72.22 -4.74
CA VAL A 315 -32.88 -72.92 -3.73
C VAL A 315 -33.69 -74.06 -3.11
N SER A 316 -33.83 -75.13 -3.88
CA SER A 316 -34.28 -76.43 -3.36
C SER A 316 -33.18 -76.98 -2.44
N MET A 317 -33.45 -76.96 -1.14
CA MET A 317 -32.68 -77.69 -0.13
C MET A 317 -32.58 -79.17 -0.51
N VAL A 318 -31.37 -79.65 -0.81
CA VAL A 318 -31.09 -81.09 -0.86
C VAL A 318 -30.60 -81.51 0.52
N GLY A 319 -31.41 -82.30 1.21
CA GLY A 319 -31.10 -82.89 2.49
C GLY A 319 -30.30 -84.19 2.38
N HIS A 320 -29.49 -84.41 3.43
CA HIS A 320 -29.09 -85.69 4.02
C HIS A 320 -28.23 -86.69 3.20
N VAL A 321 -26.97 -86.85 3.64
CA VAL A 321 -26.31 -88.16 3.72
C VAL A 321 -25.82 -88.39 5.15
N ARG A 322 -26.25 -89.51 5.73
CA ARG A 322 -25.90 -90.06 7.05
C ARG A 322 -24.68 -91.02 6.92
N PRO A 323 -24.10 -91.55 8.03
CA PRO A 323 -22.65 -91.68 8.25
C PRO A 323 -22.14 -93.12 8.13
N GLN A 324 -20.82 -93.32 8.22
CA GLN A 324 -20.25 -94.58 8.75
C GLN A 324 -19.04 -94.35 9.66
N THR A 325 -19.17 -94.97 10.82
CA THR A 325 -18.17 -95.34 11.81
C THR A 325 -17.25 -96.45 11.31
N SER A 326 -15.99 -96.48 11.74
CA SER A 326 -15.33 -97.75 12.06
C SER A 326 -14.42 -97.59 13.28
N HIS A 327 -14.40 -98.66 14.07
CA HIS A 327 -13.92 -98.80 15.43
C HIS A 327 -12.65 -99.67 15.41
N GLY A 328 -11.73 -99.42 16.34
CA GLY A 328 -10.73 -100.38 16.84
C GLY A 328 -9.49 -100.59 15.94
N SER A 329 -8.32 -100.95 16.45
CA SER A 329 -7.90 -101.34 17.81
C SER A 329 -6.37 -101.32 17.81
N ASP A 330 -5.78 -101.00 18.96
CA ASP A 330 -4.43 -101.32 19.47
C ASP A 330 -3.17 -101.00 18.64
#